data_AF-A0A0L1J495-F1
#
_entry.id   AF-A0A0L1J495-F1
#
_cell.length_a   1.000
_cell.length_b   1.000
_cell.length_c   1.000
_cell.angle_alpha   90.00
_cell.angle_beta   90.00
_cell.angle_gamma   90.00
#
_symmetry.space_group_name_H-M   'P 1'
#
loop_
_entity.id
_entity.type
_entity.pdbx_description
1 polymer ?
#
loop_
_entity_poly.entity_id
_entity_poly.type
_entity_poly.pdbx_seq_one_letter_code
_entity_poly.pdbx_strand_id
1 'polypeptide(L)'
;MMVISTAEQLLRHLQFAASVITLLFTFVSFLVNHGSSTTGKTSGPRKSAVVVGSIGCMFAYHLVQVITVFRGGHELVQIQDRLMTTIILSLAWGSLCARRHSWLPELTGICVISLVSGVPVLVVDTIYRARSSTYKVLLVAEYFTLAHATFLLAYCLIIYVRLRMTRARLAEEETRSGPSDSDSLITSGRYHDHCSNQDSDSESDADSSDEGDEEDADTRTGELRKSGHWIDYLSNFKVFLPFLIPRKDIKVQLCFLVCVLCLITDRVLNVVVPTQLGSIANKLFTQELALSDLGIYFALNILHGQSGLEMLMSLAKIPIQQFSYRQLTNAAFSHVMDLTMEFHSERDSAEVMKSIEQGAALTNVLETGFLEIAPAVIDLFVAFVLLYVKFNSLAALCMLIATLTFLSLEVAASRWNVDNRRQLTKAERGEARVMH
;
A
#
# COMPACT_ATOMS: atom_id res chain seq x y z
N MET A 1 31.73 23.70 -22.64
CA MET A 1 31.73 23.38 -21.19
C MET A 1 30.32 23.43 -20.59
N MET A 2 29.57 24.53 -20.75
CA MET A 2 28.22 24.68 -20.16
C MET A 2 27.21 23.61 -20.62
N VAL A 3 27.18 23.26 -21.91
CA VAL A 3 26.27 22.23 -22.48
C VAL A 3 26.57 20.81 -21.95
N ILE A 4 27.84 20.50 -21.69
CA ILE A 4 28.25 19.19 -21.14
C ILE A 4 27.79 19.09 -19.68
N SER A 5 27.98 20.16 -18.91
CA SER A 5 27.53 20.22 -17.51
C SER A 5 26.01 20.07 -17.37
N THR A 6 25.22 20.69 -18.25
CA THR A 6 23.76 20.54 -18.24
C THR A 6 23.30 19.12 -18.60
N ALA A 7 23.97 18.46 -19.55
CA ALA A 7 23.65 17.08 -19.92
C ALA A 7 23.94 16.08 -18.78
N GLU A 8 25.03 16.29 -18.06
CA GLU A 8 25.39 15.44 -16.91
C GLU A 8 24.47 15.62 -15.71
N GLN A 9 23.95 16.83 -15.50
CA GLN A 9 22.93 17.08 -14.50
C GLN A 9 21.61 16.41 -14.87
N LEU A 10 21.19 16.52 -16.13
CA LEU A 10 19.97 15.86 -16.64
C LEU A 10 20.05 14.34 -16.53
N LEU A 11 21.21 13.74 -16.86
CA LEU A 11 21.43 12.30 -16.73
C LEU A 11 21.28 11.81 -15.29
N ARG A 12 21.80 12.56 -14.32
CA ARG A 12 21.69 12.22 -12.88
C ARG A 12 20.25 12.26 -12.39
N HIS A 13 19.50 13.32 -12.72
CA HIS A 13 18.08 13.41 -12.36
C HIS A 13 17.25 12.27 -12.97
N LEU A 14 17.55 11.90 -14.22
CA LEU A 14 16.87 10.81 -14.91
C LEU A 14 17.17 9.44 -14.29
N GLN A 15 18.43 9.14 -13.98
CA GLN A 15 18.84 7.90 -13.31
C GLN A 15 18.28 7.78 -11.89
N PHE A 16 18.24 8.90 -11.17
CA PHE A 16 17.61 8.99 -9.87
C PHE A 16 16.10 8.71 -9.97
N ALA A 17 15.38 9.39 -10.86
CA ALA A 17 13.96 9.16 -11.08
C ALA A 17 13.67 7.69 -11.44
N ALA A 18 14.47 7.09 -12.33
CA ALA A 18 14.36 5.69 -12.70
C ALA A 18 14.50 4.74 -11.50
N SER A 19 15.47 4.99 -10.63
CA SER A 19 15.70 4.18 -9.43
C SER A 19 14.53 4.26 -8.44
N VAL A 20 13.96 5.45 -8.24
CA VAL A 20 12.79 5.68 -7.38
C VAL A 20 11.56 4.98 -7.95
N ILE A 21 11.29 5.12 -9.25
CA ILE A 21 10.15 4.48 -9.93
C ILE A 21 10.26 2.96 -9.83
N THR A 22 11.45 2.39 -10.07
CA THR A 22 11.68 0.95 -9.99
C THR A 22 11.41 0.43 -8.58
N LEU A 23 11.89 1.15 -7.55
CA LEU A 23 11.72 0.76 -6.15
C LEU A 23 10.27 0.87 -5.66
N LEU A 24 9.56 1.94 -6.04
CA LEU A 24 8.13 2.07 -5.75
C LEU A 24 7.32 1.00 -6.48
N PHE A 25 7.65 0.69 -7.74
CA PHE A 25 6.96 -0.35 -8.50
C PHE A 25 7.14 -1.75 -7.89
N THR A 26 8.35 -2.12 -7.49
CA THR A 26 8.59 -3.43 -6.85
C THR A 26 7.88 -3.55 -5.50
N PHE A 27 7.79 -2.44 -4.75
CA PHE A 27 7.04 -2.38 -3.50
C PHE A 27 5.51 -2.45 -3.72
N VAL A 28 4.95 -1.70 -4.66
CA VAL A 28 3.51 -1.81 -4.98
C VAL A 28 3.18 -3.20 -5.48
N SER A 29 4.04 -3.78 -6.32
CA SER A 29 3.93 -5.17 -6.76
C SER A 29 3.98 -6.16 -5.59
N PHE A 30 4.84 -5.92 -4.59
CA PHE A 30 4.84 -6.66 -3.32
C PHE A 30 3.48 -6.63 -2.64
N LEU A 31 2.92 -5.44 -2.42
CA LEU A 31 1.65 -5.28 -1.73
C LEU A 31 0.49 -5.97 -2.47
N VAL A 32 0.40 -5.81 -3.79
CA VAL A 32 -0.67 -6.42 -4.61
C VAL A 32 -0.57 -7.94 -4.57
N ASN A 33 0.62 -8.49 -4.78
CA ASN A 33 0.82 -9.94 -4.77
C ASN A 33 0.54 -10.55 -3.38
N HIS A 34 1.06 -9.92 -2.32
CA HIS A 34 0.85 -10.38 -0.95
C HIS A 34 -0.61 -10.21 -0.50
N GLY A 35 -1.36 -9.25 -1.09
CA GLY A 35 -2.81 -9.08 -0.93
C GLY A 35 -3.65 -10.21 -1.51
N SER A 36 -3.29 -10.66 -2.71
CA SER A 36 -4.08 -11.63 -3.50
C SER A 36 -4.09 -13.07 -2.96
N SER A 37 -3.29 -13.41 -1.93
CA SER A 37 -3.24 -14.78 -1.39
C SER A 37 -4.54 -15.25 -0.71
N THR A 38 -5.48 -14.33 -0.48
CA THR A 38 -6.77 -14.60 0.19
C THR A 38 -7.94 -14.76 -0.77
N THR A 39 -7.84 -14.21 -1.99
CA THR A 39 -8.82 -14.41 -3.06
C THR A 39 -8.42 -15.67 -3.82
N GLY A 40 -9.35 -16.63 -3.91
CA GLY A 40 -9.13 -18.02 -4.27
C GLY A 40 -8.05 -18.31 -5.32
N LYS A 41 -7.40 -19.47 -5.18
CA LYS A 41 -6.40 -20.07 -6.08
C LYS A 41 -6.86 -20.08 -7.55
N THR A 42 -6.87 -18.93 -8.23
CA THR A 42 -6.98 -18.89 -9.67
C THR A 42 -5.62 -19.32 -10.18
N SER A 43 -5.57 -20.51 -10.79
CA SER A 43 -4.38 -21.10 -11.38
C SER A 43 -3.79 -20.16 -12.45
N GLY A 44 -2.98 -19.19 -12.03
CA GLY A 44 -2.25 -18.33 -12.94
C GLY A 44 -1.31 -19.15 -13.81
N PRO A 45 -0.95 -18.66 -15.02
CA PRO A 45 -0.03 -19.37 -15.89
C PRO A 45 1.28 -19.64 -15.14
N ARG A 46 1.70 -20.90 -15.07
CA ARG A 46 3.01 -21.26 -14.50
C ARG A 46 4.11 -20.61 -15.33
N LYS A 47 5.20 -20.18 -14.67
CA LYS A 47 6.38 -19.65 -15.37
C LYS A 47 6.90 -20.72 -16.34
N SER A 48 7.00 -20.38 -17.62
CA SER A 48 7.69 -21.22 -18.60
C SER A 48 9.18 -21.28 -18.27
N ALA A 49 9.84 -22.41 -18.54
CA ALA A 49 11.28 -22.55 -18.36
C ALA A 49 12.08 -21.45 -19.09
N VAL A 50 11.57 -20.99 -20.25
CA VAL A 50 12.16 -19.89 -21.04
C VAL A 50 12.14 -18.56 -20.26
N VAL A 51 11.04 -18.29 -19.55
CA VAL A 51 10.88 -17.06 -18.76
C VAL A 51 11.80 -17.09 -17.54
N VAL A 52 11.87 -18.22 -16.84
CA VAL A 52 12.76 -18.39 -15.68
C VAL A 52 14.22 -18.23 -16.10
N GLY A 53 14.62 -18.86 -17.22
CA GLY A 53 15.97 -18.72 -17.76
C GLY A 53 16.31 -17.29 -18.19
N SER A 54 15.38 -16.58 -18.82
CA SER A 54 15.55 -15.19 -19.25
C SER A 54 15.66 -14.22 -18.06
N ILE A 55 14.85 -14.39 -17.01
CA ILE A 55 14.97 -13.62 -15.76
C ILE A 55 16.32 -13.89 -15.08
N GLY A 56 16.75 -15.15 -15.00
CA GLY A 56 18.04 -15.53 -14.42
C GLY A 56 19.23 -14.95 -15.19
N CYS A 57 19.17 -14.93 -16.52
CA CYS A 57 20.18 -14.30 -17.38
C CYS A 57 20.28 -12.79 -17.13
N MET A 58 19.16 -12.09 -16.97
CA MET A 58 19.14 -10.66 -16.66
C MET A 58 19.68 -10.35 -15.27
N PHE A 59 19.35 -11.18 -14.28
CA PHE A 59 19.92 -11.05 -12.95
C PHE A 59 21.45 -11.18 -12.97
N ALA A 60 21.97 -12.22 -13.62
CA ALA A 60 23.41 -12.42 -13.78
C ALA A 60 24.07 -11.28 -14.56
N TYR A 61 23.41 -10.78 -15.60
CA TYR A 61 23.88 -9.66 -16.40
C TYR A 61 24.01 -8.36 -15.59
N HIS A 62 23.00 -8.00 -14.81
CA HIS A 62 23.08 -6.82 -13.93
C HIS A 62 24.12 -7.01 -12.81
N LEU A 63 24.29 -8.23 -12.31
CA LEU A 63 25.33 -8.54 -11.33
C LEU A 63 26.74 -8.35 -11.91
N VAL A 64 26.97 -8.76 -13.16
CA VAL A 64 28.22 -8.50 -13.89
C VAL A 64 28.43 -7.01 -14.14
N GLN A 65 27.38 -6.24 -14.47
CA GLN A 65 27.49 -4.79 -14.60
C GLN A 65 27.92 -4.13 -13.28
N VAL A 66 27.31 -4.52 -12.15
CA VAL A 66 27.68 -4.00 -10.82
C VAL A 66 29.17 -4.25 -10.53
N ILE A 67 29.66 -5.47 -10.75
CA ILE A 67 31.07 -5.83 -10.55
C ILE A 67 32.00 -5.02 -11.46
N THR A 68 31.61 -4.85 -12.74
CA THR A 68 32.42 -4.11 -13.72
C THR A 68 32.57 -2.65 -13.34
N VAL A 69 31.48 -2.03 -12.89
CA VAL A 69 31.48 -0.62 -12.46
C VAL A 69 32.24 -0.45 -11.14
N PHE A 70 32.13 -1.39 -10.20
CA PHE A 70 32.89 -1.38 -8.94
C PHE A 70 34.41 -1.48 -9.16
N ARG A 71 34.83 -2.26 -10.18
CA ARG A 71 36.26 -2.47 -10.50
C ARG A 71 36.88 -1.31 -11.29
N GLY A 72 36.08 -0.50 -11.97
CA GLY A 72 36.53 0.57 -12.86
C GLY A 72 36.87 1.90 -12.17
N GLY A 73 37.26 1.89 -10.88
CA GLY A 73 37.31 3.02 -9.93
C GLY A 73 38.06 4.30 -10.33
N HIS A 74 37.55 5.01 -11.33
CA HIS A 74 37.99 6.35 -11.71
C HIS A 74 36.75 7.25 -11.90
N GLU A 75 36.60 8.23 -11.00
CA GLU A 75 35.52 9.24 -10.87
C GLU A 75 34.29 8.84 -10.03
N LEU A 76 34.47 8.89 -8.69
CA LEU A 76 33.51 8.46 -7.64
C LEU A 76 32.11 9.10 -7.70
N VAL A 77 31.98 10.36 -8.13
CA VAL A 77 30.71 11.12 -7.95
C VAL A 77 29.70 10.85 -9.06
N GLN A 78 30.14 10.61 -10.28
CA GLN A 78 29.25 10.43 -11.44
C GLN A 78 28.88 8.96 -11.70
N ILE A 79 29.68 8.03 -11.19
CA ILE A 79 29.42 6.59 -11.21
C ILE A 79 28.34 6.22 -10.18
N GLN A 80 28.16 7.03 -9.14
CA GLN A 80 27.33 6.74 -7.97
C GLN A 80 25.84 6.51 -8.30
N ASP A 81 25.22 7.39 -9.09
CA ASP A 81 23.81 7.26 -9.46
C ASP A 81 23.56 6.07 -10.39
N ARG A 82 24.49 5.82 -11.33
CA ARG A 82 24.43 4.68 -12.26
C ARG A 82 24.60 3.34 -11.54
N LEU A 83 25.47 3.30 -10.52
CA LEU A 83 25.60 2.13 -9.63
C LEU A 83 24.29 1.84 -8.89
N MET A 84 23.60 2.87 -8.41
CA MET A 84 22.35 2.65 -7.68
C MET A 84 21.25 2.12 -8.60
N THR A 85 21.08 2.69 -9.79
CA THR A 85 20.06 2.21 -10.73
C THR A 85 20.32 0.74 -11.10
N THR A 86 21.58 0.35 -11.32
CA THR A 86 21.94 -1.04 -11.66
C THR A 86 21.76 -2.01 -10.49
N ILE A 87 22.11 -1.61 -9.25
CA ILE A 87 21.87 -2.40 -8.03
C ILE A 87 20.36 -2.59 -7.79
N ILE A 88 19.57 -1.52 -7.84
CA ILE A 88 18.12 -1.58 -7.60
C ILE A 88 17.43 -2.44 -8.67
N LEU A 89 17.86 -2.32 -9.93
CA LEU A 89 17.33 -3.15 -11.01
C LEU A 89 17.72 -4.62 -10.81
N SER A 90 18.94 -4.92 -10.37
CA SER A 90 19.35 -6.29 -10.02
C SER A 90 18.48 -6.88 -8.91
N LEU A 91 18.17 -6.09 -7.87
CA LEU A 91 17.28 -6.49 -6.78
C LEU A 91 15.85 -6.70 -7.26
N ALA A 92 15.36 -5.85 -8.18
CA ALA A 92 14.05 -6.00 -8.80
C ALA A 92 13.93 -7.32 -9.57
N TRP A 93 14.90 -7.63 -10.44
CA TRP A 93 14.95 -8.91 -11.17
C TRP A 93 15.13 -10.11 -10.23
N GLY A 94 15.94 -9.99 -9.18
CA GLY A 94 16.08 -11.01 -8.14
C GLY A 94 14.78 -11.28 -7.37
N SER A 95 14.03 -10.23 -7.03
CA SER A 95 12.73 -10.35 -6.36
C SER A 95 11.70 -11.10 -7.21
N LEU A 96 11.78 -10.96 -8.54
CA LEU A 96 10.91 -11.66 -9.49
C LEU A 96 11.21 -13.16 -9.56
N CYS A 97 12.46 -13.59 -9.31
CA CYS A 97 12.81 -15.00 -9.19
C CYS A 97 12.11 -15.65 -7.99
N ALA A 98 12.11 -14.98 -6.84
CA ALA A 98 11.57 -15.50 -5.59
C ALA A 98 10.04 -15.65 -5.58
N ARG A 99 9.32 -14.85 -6.39
CA ARG A 99 7.85 -14.82 -6.37
C ARG A 99 7.22 -15.90 -7.25
N ARG A 100 6.29 -16.68 -6.67
CA ARG A 100 5.65 -17.82 -7.34
C ARG A 100 4.30 -17.49 -7.98
N HIS A 101 3.59 -16.49 -7.47
CA HIS A 101 2.24 -16.08 -7.90
C HIS A 101 2.28 -14.70 -8.57
N SER A 102 1.34 -14.40 -9.49
CA SER A 102 1.18 -13.10 -10.18
C SER A 102 2.42 -12.50 -10.88
N TRP A 103 3.30 -13.32 -11.46
CA TRP A 103 4.55 -12.86 -12.08
C TRP A 103 4.40 -12.06 -13.40
N LEU A 104 3.29 -12.24 -14.13
CA LEU A 104 3.08 -11.61 -15.45
C LEU A 104 2.99 -10.07 -15.38
N PRO A 105 2.12 -9.46 -14.54
CA PRO A 105 2.04 -8.00 -14.43
C PRO A 105 3.35 -7.37 -13.89
N GLU A 106 4.01 -8.05 -12.95
CA GLU A 106 5.30 -7.59 -12.41
C GLU A 106 6.40 -7.57 -13.48
N LEU A 107 6.51 -8.65 -14.27
CA LEU A 107 7.47 -8.74 -15.36
C LEU A 107 7.21 -7.67 -16.42
N THR A 108 5.95 -7.46 -16.81
CA THR A 108 5.60 -6.42 -17.77
C THR A 108 5.95 -5.03 -17.26
N GLY A 109 5.69 -4.72 -15.98
CA GLY A 109 6.01 -3.41 -15.43
C GLY A 109 7.51 -3.15 -15.31
N ILE A 110 8.31 -4.14 -14.87
CA ILE A 110 9.77 -4.00 -14.83
C ILE A 110 10.34 -3.79 -16.24
N CYS A 111 9.81 -4.49 -17.26
CA CYS A 111 10.23 -4.30 -18.65
C CYS A 111 9.86 -2.91 -19.19
N VAL A 112 8.64 -2.44 -18.93
CA VAL A 112 8.18 -1.09 -19.32
C VAL A 112 9.04 -0.02 -18.64
N ILE A 113 9.29 -0.14 -17.33
CA ILE A 113 10.14 0.80 -16.59
C ILE A 113 11.55 0.81 -17.18
N SER A 114 12.14 -0.36 -17.41
CA SER A 114 13.49 -0.47 -17.99
C SER A 114 13.60 0.20 -19.35
N LEU A 115 12.54 0.14 -20.17
CA LEU A 115 12.50 0.76 -21.50
C LEU A 115 12.29 2.27 -21.41
N VAL A 116 11.31 2.72 -20.63
CA VAL A 116 10.98 4.14 -20.43
C VAL A 116 12.15 4.90 -19.79
N SER A 117 12.85 4.28 -18.83
CA SER A 117 14.02 4.90 -18.21
C SER A 117 15.30 4.73 -19.02
N GLY A 118 15.47 3.61 -19.73
CA GLY A 118 16.71 3.31 -20.45
C GLY A 118 16.86 4.04 -21.77
N VAL A 119 15.76 4.28 -22.51
CA VAL A 119 15.82 4.98 -23.81
C VAL A 119 16.39 6.40 -23.68
N PRO A 120 15.93 7.27 -22.76
CA PRO A 120 16.45 8.62 -22.68
C PRO A 120 17.88 8.67 -22.10
N VAL A 121 18.26 7.72 -21.23
CA VAL A 121 19.65 7.58 -20.74
C VAL A 121 20.58 7.24 -21.91
N LEU A 122 20.21 6.28 -22.75
CA LEU A 122 20.99 5.88 -23.93
C LEU A 122 21.11 7.02 -24.96
N VAL A 123 20.04 7.77 -25.21
CA VAL A 123 20.06 8.92 -26.13
C VAL A 123 21.03 10.00 -25.63
N VAL A 124 21.04 10.30 -24.33
CA VAL A 124 21.97 11.29 -23.77
C VAL A 124 23.42 10.77 -23.79
N ASP A 125 23.65 9.50 -23.42
CA ASP A 125 25.00 8.91 -23.44
C ASP A 125 25.59 8.81 -24.87
N THR A 126 24.77 8.50 -25.87
CA THR A 126 25.18 8.44 -27.29
C THR A 126 25.57 9.81 -27.85
N ILE A 127 24.86 10.88 -27.49
CA ILE A 127 25.11 12.23 -28.01
C ILE A 127 26.36 12.87 -27.37
N TYR A 128 26.55 12.67 -26.06
CA TYR A 128 27.55 13.44 -25.30
C TYR A 128 28.84 12.67 -24.95
N ARG A 129 28.81 11.33 -24.89
CA ARG A 129 29.93 10.51 -24.37
C ARG A 129 30.56 9.55 -25.38
N ALA A 130 30.21 9.65 -26.67
CA ALA A 130 30.69 8.76 -27.74
C ALA A 130 32.22 8.76 -28.01
N ARG A 131 33.03 9.55 -27.29
CA ARG A 131 34.45 9.81 -27.62
C ARG A 131 35.48 8.97 -26.84
N SER A 132 35.13 8.27 -25.75
CA SER A 132 36.08 7.48 -24.95
C SER A 132 35.82 5.96 -25.00
N SER A 133 36.88 5.15 -25.03
CA SER A 133 36.85 3.69 -25.28
C SER A 133 36.09 2.91 -24.20
N THR A 134 36.23 3.32 -22.93
CA THR A 134 35.55 2.68 -21.78
C THR A 134 34.03 2.82 -21.85
N TYR A 135 33.53 3.91 -22.43
CA TYR A 135 32.09 4.17 -22.55
C TYR A 135 31.43 3.38 -23.68
N LYS A 136 32.20 2.92 -24.68
CA LYS A 136 31.68 2.04 -25.75
C LYS A 136 31.20 0.70 -25.20
N VAL A 137 31.96 0.10 -24.27
CA VAL A 137 31.58 -1.17 -23.62
C VAL A 137 30.27 -1.00 -22.84
N LEU A 138 30.12 0.14 -22.18
CA LEU A 138 28.97 0.42 -21.33
C LEU A 138 27.71 0.76 -22.14
N LEU A 139 27.88 1.39 -23.30
CA LEU A 139 26.81 1.66 -24.28
C LEU A 139 26.31 0.38 -24.97
N VAL A 140 27.21 -0.55 -25.31
CA VAL A 140 26.85 -1.89 -25.82
C VAL A 140 26.06 -2.67 -24.77
N ALA A 141 26.46 -2.55 -23.51
CA ALA A 141 25.75 -3.16 -22.39
C ALA A 141 24.30 -2.62 -22.30
N GLU A 142 24.12 -1.30 -22.28
CA GLU A 142 22.80 -0.68 -22.18
C GLU A 142 21.88 -1.05 -23.36
N TYR A 143 22.42 -1.15 -24.58
CA TYR A 143 21.70 -1.65 -25.75
C TYR A 143 21.20 -3.09 -25.57
N PHE A 144 22.04 -3.99 -25.05
CA PHE A 144 21.66 -5.39 -24.79
C PHE A 144 20.51 -5.48 -23.79
N THR A 145 20.51 -4.61 -22.78
CA THR A 145 19.46 -4.51 -21.76
C THR A 145 18.12 -4.12 -22.38
N LEU A 146 18.12 -3.11 -23.26
CA LEU A 146 16.92 -2.64 -23.96
C LEU A 146 16.40 -3.66 -24.98
N ALA A 147 17.29 -4.32 -25.71
CA ALA A 147 16.94 -5.38 -26.66
C ALA A 147 16.28 -6.57 -25.96
N HIS A 148 16.78 -6.95 -24.78
CA HIS A 148 16.19 -8.04 -24.00
C HIS A 148 14.85 -7.62 -23.34
N ALA A 149 14.74 -6.40 -22.83
CA ALA A 149 13.50 -5.87 -22.26
C ALA A 149 12.37 -5.79 -23.31
N THR A 150 12.68 -5.36 -24.53
CA THR A 150 11.73 -5.32 -25.66
C THR A 150 11.28 -6.73 -26.08
N PHE A 151 12.22 -7.69 -26.14
CA PHE A 151 11.90 -9.09 -26.42
C PHE A 151 10.96 -9.70 -25.38
N LEU A 152 11.23 -9.49 -24.09
CA LEU A 152 10.38 -9.96 -22.99
C LEU A 152 9.00 -9.29 -22.99
N LEU A 153 8.92 -8.01 -23.32
CA LEU A 153 7.66 -7.28 -23.41
C LEU A 153 6.80 -7.81 -24.56
N ALA A 154 7.41 -8.08 -25.73
CA ALA A 154 6.72 -8.71 -26.85
C ALA A 154 6.23 -10.11 -26.49
N TYR A 155 7.04 -10.91 -25.79
CA TYR A 155 6.64 -12.22 -25.29
C TYR A 155 5.46 -12.14 -24.30
N CYS A 156 5.48 -11.18 -23.37
CA CYS A 156 4.37 -10.94 -22.45
C CYS A 156 3.10 -10.51 -23.18
N LEU A 157 3.21 -9.67 -24.21
CA LEU A 157 2.07 -9.24 -25.02
C LEU A 157 1.45 -10.42 -25.77
N ILE A 158 2.26 -11.33 -26.32
CA ILE A 158 1.76 -12.57 -26.94
C ILE A 158 0.99 -13.41 -25.93
N ILE A 159 1.53 -13.61 -24.71
CA ILE A 159 0.84 -14.33 -23.64
C ILE A 159 -0.47 -13.63 -23.25
N TYR A 160 -0.45 -12.30 -23.11
CA TYR A 160 -1.62 -11.53 -22.74
C TYR A 160 -2.75 -11.66 -23.77
N VAL A 161 -2.40 -11.54 -25.06
CA VAL A 161 -3.36 -11.75 -26.17
C VAL A 161 -3.88 -13.18 -26.17
N ARG A 162 -3.03 -14.19 -25.95
CA ARG A 162 -3.45 -15.60 -25.84
C ARG A 162 -4.44 -15.79 -24.69
N LEU A 163 -4.14 -15.27 -23.50
CA LEU A 163 -5.04 -15.36 -22.34
C LEU A 163 -6.36 -14.63 -22.58
N ARG A 164 -6.33 -13.45 -23.19
CA ARG A 164 -7.54 -12.69 -23.54
C ARG A 164 -8.41 -13.45 -24.52
N MET A 165 -7.81 -14.07 -25.54
CA MET A 165 -8.52 -14.90 -26.51
C MET A 165 -9.12 -16.15 -25.85
N THR A 166 -8.40 -16.81 -24.94
CA THR A 166 -8.95 -17.97 -24.20
C THR A 166 -10.11 -17.56 -23.29
N ARG A 167 -9.99 -16.43 -22.57
CA ARG A 167 -11.08 -15.90 -21.74
C ARG A 167 -12.30 -15.49 -22.56
N ALA A 168 -12.09 -14.86 -23.72
CA ALA A 168 -13.17 -14.50 -24.63
C ALA A 168 -13.88 -15.74 -25.17
N ARG A 169 -13.13 -16.81 -25.51
CA ARG A 169 -13.71 -18.10 -25.91
C ARG A 169 -14.51 -18.75 -24.79
N LEU A 170 -13.99 -18.75 -23.57
CA LEU A 170 -14.72 -19.29 -22.40
C LEU A 170 -16.01 -18.49 -22.12
N ALA A 171 -15.96 -17.16 -22.22
CA ALA A 171 -17.14 -16.32 -22.08
C ALA A 171 -18.16 -16.52 -23.22
N GLU A 172 -17.70 -16.77 -24.45
CA GLU A 172 -18.55 -17.15 -25.59
C GLU A 172 -19.17 -18.56 -25.44
N GLU A 173 -18.42 -19.50 -24.85
CA GLU A 173 -18.92 -20.85 -24.53
C GLU A 173 -19.99 -20.79 -23.43
N GLU A 174 -19.74 -20.00 -22.38
CA GLU A 174 -20.65 -19.76 -21.26
C GLU A 174 -21.93 -19.01 -21.69
N THR A 175 -21.84 -18.11 -22.69
CA THR A 175 -23.02 -17.46 -23.30
C THR A 175 -23.72 -18.30 -24.36
N ARG A 176 -23.04 -19.26 -25.01
CA ARG A 176 -23.70 -20.27 -25.88
C ARG A 176 -24.40 -21.36 -25.07
N SER A 177 -23.92 -21.64 -23.86
CA SER A 177 -24.62 -22.46 -22.86
C SER A 177 -25.56 -21.62 -21.99
N GLY A 178 -26.49 -20.89 -22.62
CA GLY A 178 -27.70 -20.39 -21.95
C GLY A 178 -28.71 -21.52 -21.72
N PRO A 179 -29.66 -21.37 -20.77
CA PRO A 179 -30.33 -22.49 -20.11
C PRO A 179 -31.30 -23.20 -21.04
N SER A 180 -31.02 -24.47 -21.36
CA SER A 180 -32.02 -25.38 -21.92
C SER A 180 -31.68 -26.79 -21.50
N ASP A 181 -32.20 -27.20 -20.34
CA ASP A 181 -33.06 -28.39 -20.22
C ASP A 181 -33.47 -28.59 -18.76
N SER A 182 -34.54 -27.90 -18.36
CA SER A 182 -35.52 -28.37 -17.36
C SER A 182 -36.68 -27.38 -17.28
N ASP A 183 -37.32 -27.13 -18.42
CA ASP A 183 -38.65 -26.52 -18.44
C ASP A 183 -39.67 -27.60 -18.80
N SER A 184 -40.07 -28.37 -17.78
CA SER A 184 -41.28 -29.20 -17.82
C SER A 184 -41.82 -29.40 -16.41
N LEU A 185 -42.56 -28.41 -15.90
CA LEU A 185 -43.99 -28.56 -15.61
C LEU A 185 -44.51 -27.28 -14.94
N ILE A 186 -45.48 -26.66 -15.61
CA ILE A 186 -46.44 -25.74 -15.02
C ILE A 186 -47.14 -26.46 -13.86
N THR A 187 -47.17 -25.88 -12.65
CA THR A 187 -48.44 -25.58 -11.92
C THR A 187 -48.22 -25.27 -10.44
N SER A 188 -49.06 -24.35 -9.97
CA SER A 188 -49.48 -24.12 -8.59
C SER A 188 -48.49 -23.39 -7.68
N GLY A 189 -48.78 -22.09 -7.53
CA GLY A 189 -48.52 -21.43 -6.26
C GLY A 189 -49.12 -22.22 -5.10
N ARG A 190 -48.40 -22.26 -3.99
CA ARG A 190 -48.95 -22.64 -2.70
C ARG A 190 -48.10 -21.98 -1.61
N TYR A 191 -48.71 -20.99 -0.98
CA TYR A 191 -48.41 -20.64 0.40
C TYR A 191 -48.37 -21.93 1.23
N HIS A 192 -47.27 -22.21 1.91
CA HIS A 192 -47.25 -23.20 2.97
C HIS A 192 -46.65 -22.57 4.23
N ASP A 193 -47.60 -22.04 5.00
CA ASP A 193 -47.65 -22.03 6.44
C ASP A 193 -47.09 -23.34 7.04
N HIS A 194 -46.28 -23.22 8.08
CA HIS A 194 -45.86 -24.35 8.91
C HIS A 194 -46.07 -24.00 10.38
N CYS A 195 -47.23 -24.42 10.89
CA CYS A 195 -47.43 -24.77 12.27
C CYS A 195 -47.86 -26.24 12.33
N SER A 196 -47.05 -27.11 12.94
CA SER A 196 -47.51 -28.18 13.83
C SER A 196 -46.32 -29.00 14.38
N ASN A 197 -46.24 -29.04 15.71
CA ASN A 197 -45.49 -29.99 16.53
C ASN A 197 -45.75 -31.45 16.12
N GLN A 198 -44.71 -32.28 16.20
CA GLN A 198 -44.80 -33.56 16.89
C GLN A 198 -43.42 -34.04 17.37
N ASP A 199 -43.36 -34.36 18.66
CA ASP A 199 -42.20 -34.79 19.43
C ASP A 199 -41.56 -36.08 18.89
N SER A 200 -40.23 -36.15 18.94
CA SER A 200 -39.46 -37.39 19.10
C SER A 200 -38.04 -37.04 19.52
N ASP A 201 -37.76 -37.27 20.81
CA ASP A 201 -36.45 -37.16 21.43
C ASP A 201 -35.42 -38.08 20.74
N SER A 202 -34.30 -37.52 20.32
CA SER A 202 -33.04 -38.24 20.06
C SER A 202 -31.89 -37.24 20.10
N GLU A 203 -31.27 -37.13 21.27
CA GLU A 203 -30.03 -36.39 21.53
C GLU A 203 -28.92 -36.84 20.57
N SER A 204 -28.47 -35.92 19.71
CA SER A 204 -27.16 -36.00 19.07
C SER A 204 -26.64 -34.58 18.85
N ASP A 205 -25.91 -34.10 19.85
CA ASP A 205 -25.16 -32.85 19.80
C ASP A 205 -24.03 -32.98 18.76
N ALA A 206 -24.29 -32.50 17.55
CA ALA A 206 -23.28 -32.21 16.55
C ALA A 206 -23.59 -30.83 15.96
N ASP A 207 -23.34 -29.80 16.76
CA ASP A 207 -23.53 -28.40 16.39
C ASP A 207 -22.44 -27.98 15.39
N SER A 208 -22.78 -28.09 14.10
CA SER A 208 -21.97 -27.63 12.97
C SER A 208 -21.97 -26.10 12.93
N SER A 209 -21.06 -25.50 13.68
CA SER A 209 -20.80 -24.06 13.66
C SER A 209 -19.98 -23.64 12.44
N ASP A 210 -20.57 -23.79 11.24
CA ASP A 210 -20.04 -23.25 9.98
C ASP A 210 -20.98 -22.19 9.34
N GLU A 211 -22.13 -21.89 9.96
CA GLU A 211 -23.11 -20.94 9.40
C GLU A 211 -22.65 -19.48 9.37
N GLY A 212 -21.53 -19.14 10.02
CA GLY A 212 -21.02 -17.76 10.05
C GLY A 212 -20.21 -17.32 8.83
N ASP A 213 -19.78 -18.24 7.96
CA ASP A 213 -18.97 -17.90 6.77
C ASP A 213 -19.80 -17.93 5.46
N GLU A 214 -21.05 -18.45 5.45
CA GLU A 214 -21.91 -18.51 4.26
C GLU A 214 -22.82 -17.27 4.05
N GLU A 215 -23.35 -16.65 5.12
CA GLU A 215 -24.19 -15.43 4.98
C GLU A 215 -23.39 -14.19 4.51
N ASP A 216 -22.08 -14.15 4.75
CA ASP A 216 -21.19 -13.06 4.32
C ASP A 216 -20.85 -13.11 2.81
N ALA A 217 -21.25 -14.17 2.11
CA ALA A 217 -20.96 -14.35 0.68
C ALA A 217 -21.93 -13.59 -0.24
N ASP A 218 -23.15 -13.29 0.21
CA ASP A 218 -24.22 -12.67 -0.60
C ASP A 218 -24.39 -11.15 -0.38
N THR A 219 -23.56 -10.54 0.48
CA THR A 219 -23.55 -9.09 0.65
C THR A 219 -22.68 -8.39 -0.41
N ARG A 220 -23.13 -7.23 -0.93
CA ARG A 220 -22.37 -6.33 -1.82
C ARG A 220 -20.92 -6.06 -1.36
N THR A 221 -20.67 -6.15 -0.05
CA THR A 221 -19.35 -6.02 0.58
C THR A 221 -18.41 -7.18 0.23
N GLY A 222 -18.93 -8.41 0.11
CA GLY A 222 -18.20 -9.60 -0.35
C GLY A 222 -17.79 -9.53 -1.82
N GLU A 223 -18.65 -8.99 -2.69
CA GLU A 223 -18.35 -8.76 -4.10
C GLU A 223 -17.29 -7.66 -4.31
N LEU A 224 -17.37 -6.56 -3.55
CA LEU A 224 -16.37 -5.48 -3.59
C LEU A 224 -15.00 -5.98 -3.14
N ARG A 225 -14.94 -6.86 -2.14
CA ARG A 225 -13.70 -7.53 -1.70
C ARG A 225 -13.09 -8.42 -2.79
N LYS A 226 -13.91 -9.06 -3.64
CA LYS A 226 -13.45 -9.85 -4.80
C LYS A 226 -12.94 -8.99 -5.97
N SER A 227 -13.41 -7.76 -6.12
CA SER A 227 -13.07 -6.88 -7.26
C SER A 227 -11.65 -6.27 -7.23
N GLY A 228 -10.94 -6.36 -6.09
CA GLY A 228 -9.55 -5.89 -5.95
C GLY A 228 -9.34 -4.37 -6.04
N HIS A 229 -10.40 -3.58 -6.27
CA HIS A 229 -10.33 -2.12 -6.30
C HIS A 229 -10.54 -1.54 -4.90
N TRP A 230 -9.47 -1.47 -4.11
CA TRP A 230 -9.47 -0.82 -2.78
C TRP A 230 -9.93 0.64 -2.81
N ILE A 231 -9.82 1.31 -3.96
CA ILE A 231 -10.32 2.68 -4.19
C ILE A 231 -11.84 2.73 -4.09
N ASP A 232 -12.55 1.74 -4.64
CA ASP A 232 -14.02 1.68 -4.57
C ASP A 232 -14.50 1.41 -3.15
N TYR A 233 -13.76 0.55 -2.42
CA TYR A 233 -13.96 0.36 -0.98
C TYR A 233 -13.82 1.70 -0.26
N LEU A 234 -12.70 2.42 -0.43
CA LEU A 234 -12.46 3.72 0.22
C LEU A 234 -13.50 4.79 -0.17
N SER A 235 -13.97 4.78 -1.41
CA SER A 235 -15.02 5.69 -1.90
C SER A 235 -16.34 5.50 -1.17
N ASN A 236 -16.71 4.25 -0.85
CA ASN A 236 -17.91 3.97 -0.05
C ASN A 236 -17.80 4.51 1.38
N PHE A 237 -16.60 4.59 1.95
CA PHE A 237 -16.40 5.20 3.28
C PHE A 237 -16.48 6.72 3.28
N LYS A 238 -16.48 7.38 2.11
CA LYS A 238 -16.66 8.84 2.00
C LYS A 238 -17.99 9.30 2.61
N VAL A 239 -18.98 8.42 2.69
CA VAL A 239 -20.29 8.68 3.33
C VAL A 239 -20.14 9.00 4.83
N PHE A 240 -19.11 8.49 5.51
CA PHE A 240 -18.85 8.76 6.92
C PHE A 240 -18.07 10.07 7.17
N LEU A 241 -17.39 10.58 6.14
CA LEU A 241 -16.59 11.81 6.19
C LEU A 241 -17.36 13.07 6.65
N PRO A 242 -18.63 13.32 6.25
CA PRO A 242 -19.41 14.42 6.80
C PRO A 242 -19.75 14.29 8.29
N PHE A 243 -19.73 13.08 8.87
CA PHE A 243 -19.96 12.86 10.30
C PHE A 243 -18.69 13.12 11.13
N LEU A 244 -17.51 12.88 10.54
CA LEU A 244 -16.20 13.18 11.13
C LEU A 244 -15.92 14.68 11.28
N ILE A 245 -16.44 15.51 10.35
CA ILE A 245 -16.15 16.94 10.34
C ILE A 245 -17.18 17.70 11.20
N PRO A 246 -16.76 18.32 12.32
CA PRO A 246 -17.67 19.06 13.19
C PRO A 246 -18.14 20.36 12.50
N ARG A 247 -19.34 20.34 11.90
CA ARG A 247 -19.93 21.52 11.24
C ARG A 247 -20.90 22.33 12.10
N LYS A 248 -21.40 21.77 13.20
CA LYS A 248 -22.49 22.38 13.99
C LYS A 248 -22.00 23.04 15.29
N ASP A 249 -20.94 22.51 15.91
CA ASP A 249 -20.46 22.97 17.22
C ASP A 249 -19.20 23.84 17.10
N ILE A 250 -19.33 25.15 17.36
CA ILE A 250 -18.23 26.14 17.28
C ILE A 250 -17.07 25.76 18.22
N LYS A 251 -17.36 25.19 19.39
CA LYS A 251 -16.34 24.74 20.36
C LYS A 251 -15.49 23.60 19.80
N VAL A 252 -16.12 22.63 19.14
CA VAL A 252 -15.42 21.48 18.54
C VAL A 252 -14.69 21.92 17.28
N GLN A 253 -15.25 22.86 16.52
CA GLN A 253 -14.58 23.46 15.37
C GLN A 253 -13.31 24.22 15.75
N LEU A 254 -13.34 24.99 16.85
CA LEU A 254 -12.13 25.65 17.39
C LEU A 254 -11.10 24.61 17.82
N CYS A 255 -11.53 23.54 18.48
CA CYS A 255 -10.65 22.46 18.91
C CYS A 255 -10.03 21.72 17.72
N PHE A 256 -10.80 21.48 16.66
CA PHE A 256 -10.34 20.93 15.40
C PHE A 256 -9.30 21.84 14.72
N LEU A 257 -9.53 23.16 14.69
CA LEU A 257 -8.55 24.13 14.19
C LEU A 257 -7.24 24.07 14.99
N VAL A 258 -7.33 24.06 16.32
CA VAL A 258 -6.15 23.93 17.20
C VAL A 258 -5.42 22.61 16.92
N CYS A 259 -6.14 21.51 16.76
CA CYS A 259 -5.58 20.21 16.41
C CYS A 259 -4.81 20.25 15.07
N VAL A 260 -5.41 20.83 14.02
CA VAL A 260 -4.75 21.00 12.72
C VAL A 260 -3.51 21.90 12.81
N LEU A 261 -3.58 22.99 13.57
CA LEU A 261 -2.42 23.87 13.78
C LEU A 261 -1.30 23.17 14.56
N CYS A 262 -1.64 22.39 15.59
CA CYS A 262 -0.67 21.59 16.34
C CYS A 262 -0.03 20.54 15.43
N LEU A 263 -0.82 19.83 14.62
CA LEU A 263 -0.34 18.88 13.62
C LEU A 263 0.68 19.53 12.67
N ILE A 264 0.34 20.67 12.05
CA ILE A 264 1.25 21.38 11.13
C ILE A 264 2.52 21.81 11.85
N THR A 265 2.38 22.39 13.05
CA THR A 265 3.52 22.88 13.85
C THR A 265 4.46 21.72 14.20
N ASP A 266 3.91 20.60 14.64
CA ASP A 266 4.65 19.40 15.00
C ASP A 266 5.46 18.85 13.81
N ARG A 267 4.86 18.78 12.61
CA ARG A 267 5.59 18.38 11.39
C ARG A 267 6.71 19.35 11.01
N VAL A 268 6.49 20.65 11.19
CA VAL A 268 7.56 21.66 11.00
C VAL A 268 8.68 21.45 12.01
N LEU A 269 8.36 21.20 13.28
CA LEU A 269 9.36 20.94 14.32
C LEU A 269 10.18 19.66 14.06
N ASN A 270 9.55 18.61 13.53
CA ASN A 270 10.26 17.41 13.10
C ASN A 270 11.38 17.69 12.10
N VAL A 271 11.27 18.77 11.32
CA VAL A 271 12.35 19.24 10.42
C VAL A 271 13.25 20.26 11.11
N VAL A 272 12.69 21.24 11.81
CA VAL A 272 13.46 22.36 12.38
C VAL A 272 14.40 21.88 13.49
N VAL A 273 13.95 21.01 14.39
CA VAL A 273 14.74 20.52 15.53
C VAL A 273 16.06 19.87 15.09
N PRO A 274 16.09 18.88 14.18
CA PRO A 274 17.35 18.30 13.72
C PRO A 274 18.20 19.28 12.90
N THR A 275 17.59 20.22 12.16
CA THR A 275 18.36 21.24 11.43
C THR A 275 19.06 22.23 12.37
N GLN A 276 18.42 22.60 13.47
CA GLN A 276 19.01 23.45 14.50
C GLN A 276 20.17 22.74 15.19
N LEU A 277 20.00 21.45 15.52
CA LEU A 277 21.08 20.63 16.08
C LEU A 277 22.30 20.57 15.14
N GLY A 278 22.07 20.43 13.84
CA GLY A 278 23.13 20.48 12.83
C GLY A 278 23.85 21.84 12.77
N SER A 279 23.11 22.96 12.90
CA SER A 279 23.70 24.30 12.95
C SER A 279 24.57 24.50 14.19
N ILE A 280 24.11 24.05 15.36
CA ILE A 280 24.87 24.11 16.61
C ILE A 280 26.16 23.30 16.49
N ALA A 281 26.08 22.08 15.96
CA ALA A 281 27.25 21.25 15.74
C ALA A 281 28.28 21.96 14.83
N ASN A 282 27.82 22.59 13.74
CA ASN A 282 28.70 23.30 12.81
C ASN A 282 29.40 24.51 13.46
N LYS A 283 28.70 25.28 14.30
CA LYS A 283 29.30 26.41 15.04
C LYS A 283 30.31 25.97 16.10
N LEU A 284 30.07 24.81 16.70
CA LEU A 284 31.02 24.22 17.65
C LEU A 284 32.31 23.77 16.94
N PHE A 285 32.22 23.26 15.71
CA PHE A 285 33.39 22.97 14.88
C PHE A 285 34.20 24.22 14.51
N THR A 286 33.55 25.37 14.35
CA THR A 286 34.23 26.66 14.10
C THR A 286 34.71 27.36 15.38
N GLN A 287 34.69 26.68 16.53
CA GLN A 287 35.11 27.18 17.85
C GLN A 287 34.33 28.41 18.36
N GLU A 288 33.11 28.63 17.86
CA GLU A 288 32.23 29.71 18.35
C GLU A 288 31.27 29.19 19.44
N LEU A 289 31.16 29.91 20.56
CA LEU A 289 30.22 29.59 21.63
C LEU A 289 28.81 30.07 21.27
N ALA A 290 28.03 29.20 20.63
CA ALA A 290 26.66 29.45 20.19
C ALA A 290 25.61 29.26 21.32
N LEU A 291 25.76 29.96 22.45
CA LEU A 291 24.85 29.85 23.60
C LEU A 291 23.39 30.23 23.26
N SER A 292 23.20 31.21 22.37
CA SER A 292 21.87 31.63 21.91
C SER A 292 21.16 30.52 21.12
N ASP A 293 21.86 29.84 20.24
CA ASP A 293 21.30 28.76 19.42
C ASP A 293 20.96 27.53 20.26
N LEU A 294 21.75 27.26 21.30
CA LEU A 294 21.48 26.21 22.27
C LEU A 294 20.20 26.51 23.08
N GLY A 295 20.01 27.77 23.48
CA GLY A 295 18.77 28.21 24.14
C GLY A 295 17.54 28.02 23.26
N ILE A 296 17.64 28.39 21.98
CA ILE A 296 16.58 28.18 20.99
C ILE A 296 16.31 26.68 20.79
N TYR A 297 17.35 25.86 20.65
CA TYR A 297 17.20 24.40 20.54
C TYR A 297 16.49 23.80 21.76
N PHE A 298 16.87 24.22 22.98
CA PHE A 298 16.22 23.74 24.19
C PHE A 298 14.75 24.15 24.26
N ALA A 299 14.42 25.40 23.91
CA ALA A 299 13.04 25.88 23.83
C ALA A 299 12.21 25.10 22.80
N LEU A 300 12.77 24.85 21.61
CA LEU A 300 12.13 24.04 20.57
C LEU A 300 11.95 22.59 21.01
N ASN A 301 12.92 22.02 21.73
CA ASN A 301 12.86 20.65 22.22
C ASN A 301 11.76 20.50 23.30
N ILE A 302 11.63 21.45 24.22
CA ILE A 302 10.52 21.47 25.20
C ILE A 302 9.17 21.59 24.49
N LEU A 303 9.07 22.45 23.47
CA LEU A 303 7.84 22.63 22.70
C LEU A 303 7.45 21.36 21.93
N HIS A 304 8.44 20.67 21.36
CA HIS A 304 8.25 19.42 20.61
C HIS A 304 8.06 18.19 21.51
N GLY A 305 8.53 18.24 22.76
CA GLY A 305 8.45 17.12 23.68
C GLY A 305 7.02 16.73 24.05
N GLN A 306 6.89 15.55 24.67
CA GLN A 306 5.60 14.96 25.03
C GLN A 306 4.70 15.88 25.88
N SER A 307 5.30 16.74 26.70
CA SER A 307 4.58 17.69 27.55
C SER A 307 4.15 18.98 26.85
N GLY A 308 4.60 19.23 25.62
CA GLY A 308 4.30 20.44 24.85
C GLY A 308 3.15 20.23 23.86
N LEU A 309 3.48 20.19 22.57
CA LEU A 309 2.51 20.09 21.48
C LEU A 309 1.77 18.75 21.45
N GLU A 310 2.41 17.65 21.81
CA GLU A 310 1.77 16.32 21.81
C GLU A 310 0.66 16.24 22.86
N MET A 311 0.88 16.81 24.05
CA MET A 311 -0.16 16.94 25.07
C MET A 311 -1.31 17.82 24.59
N LEU A 312 -1.02 18.98 24.00
CA LEU A 312 -2.07 19.87 23.49
C LEU A 312 -2.89 19.21 22.37
N MET A 313 -2.21 18.50 21.47
CA MET A 313 -2.83 17.77 20.37
C MET A 313 -3.69 16.61 20.86
N SER A 314 -3.19 15.80 21.81
CA SER A 314 -3.98 14.71 22.40
C SER A 314 -5.21 15.22 23.14
N LEU A 315 -5.08 16.33 23.87
CA LEU A 315 -6.20 16.99 24.54
C LEU A 315 -7.22 17.55 23.53
N ALA A 316 -6.76 18.08 22.40
CA ALA A 316 -7.61 18.56 21.33
C ALA A 316 -8.30 17.44 20.55
N LYS A 317 -7.67 16.25 20.46
CA LYS A 317 -8.27 15.07 19.81
C LYS A 317 -9.50 14.56 20.58
N ILE A 318 -9.44 14.49 21.92
CA ILE A 318 -10.53 13.92 22.75
C ILE A 318 -11.93 14.47 22.40
N PRO A 319 -12.20 15.80 22.40
CA PRO A 319 -13.53 16.31 22.10
C PRO A 319 -13.95 16.09 20.64
N ILE A 320 -13.00 16.00 19.71
CA ILE A 320 -13.29 15.68 18.29
C ILE A 320 -13.81 14.25 18.18
N GLN A 321 -13.09 13.29 18.80
CA GLN A 321 -13.47 11.87 18.81
C GLN A 321 -14.84 11.68 19.49
N GLN A 322 -15.06 12.33 20.62
CA GLN A 322 -16.34 12.25 21.35
C GLN A 322 -17.51 12.85 20.56
N PHE A 323 -17.29 13.99 19.88
CA PHE A 323 -18.32 14.59 19.04
C PHE A 323 -18.69 13.69 17.86
N SER A 324 -17.67 13.15 17.19
CA SER A 324 -17.79 12.25 16.04
C SER A 324 -18.55 10.97 16.41
N TYR A 325 -18.15 10.32 17.52
CA TYR A 325 -18.83 9.17 18.09
C TYR A 325 -20.31 9.47 18.39
N ARG A 326 -20.59 10.57 19.09
CA ARG A 326 -21.97 10.96 19.43
C ARG A 326 -22.84 11.21 18.19
N GLN A 327 -22.32 11.91 17.18
CA GLN A 327 -23.09 12.16 15.96
C GLN A 327 -23.40 10.87 15.20
N LEU A 328 -22.43 9.98 15.06
CA LEU A 328 -22.63 8.73 14.35
C LEU A 328 -23.61 7.82 15.09
N THR A 329 -23.39 7.59 16.39
CA THR A 329 -24.25 6.72 17.19
C THR A 329 -25.68 7.23 17.24
N ASN A 330 -25.89 8.55 17.36
CA ASN A 330 -27.23 9.13 17.29
C ASN A 330 -27.89 8.96 15.92
N ALA A 331 -27.14 9.13 14.83
CA ALA A 331 -27.67 8.95 13.48
C ALA A 331 -28.02 7.47 13.22
N ALA A 332 -27.17 6.54 13.64
CA ALA A 332 -27.41 5.10 13.53
C ALA A 332 -28.61 4.67 14.38
N PHE A 333 -28.69 5.12 15.64
CA PHE A 333 -29.81 4.82 16.51
C PHE A 333 -31.12 5.41 15.99
N SER A 334 -31.11 6.67 15.53
CA SER A 334 -32.28 7.30 14.92
C SER A 334 -32.76 6.56 13.68
N HIS A 335 -31.83 6.03 12.88
CA HIS A 335 -32.18 5.24 11.71
C HIS A 335 -32.80 3.90 12.11
N VAL A 336 -32.22 3.22 13.10
CA VAL A 336 -32.74 1.95 13.62
C VAL A 336 -34.14 2.13 14.20
N MET A 337 -34.40 3.23 14.92
CA MET A 337 -35.72 3.53 15.48
C MET A 337 -36.77 3.95 14.43
N ASP A 338 -36.37 4.29 13.21
CA ASP A 338 -37.27 4.66 12.10
C ASP A 338 -37.63 3.44 11.23
N LEU A 339 -37.09 2.26 11.54
CA LEU A 339 -37.39 1.02 10.84
C LEU A 339 -38.78 0.47 11.23
N THR A 340 -39.29 -0.42 10.40
CA THR A 340 -40.63 -1.00 10.58
C THR A 340 -40.68 -1.91 11.81
N MET A 341 -41.88 -2.07 12.39
CA MET A 341 -42.11 -2.98 13.52
C MET A 341 -41.72 -4.43 13.20
N GLU A 342 -41.83 -4.83 11.92
CA GLU A 342 -41.39 -6.14 11.42
C GLU A 342 -39.88 -6.34 11.66
N PHE A 343 -39.05 -5.35 11.31
CA PHE A 343 -37.61 -5.39 11.60
C PHE A 343 -37.32 -5.55 13.09
N HIS A 344 -38.03 -4.80 13.95
CA HIS A 344 -37.84 -4.87 15.40
C HIS A 344 -38.34 -6.17 16.04
N SER A 345 -39.26 -6.90 15.39
CA SER A 345 -39.77 -8.18 15.89
C SER A 345 -38.95 -9.37 15.41
N GLU A 346 -38.31 -9.27 14.24
CA GLU A 346 -37.52 -10.35 13.64
C GLU A 346 -36.06 -10.37 14.08
N ARG A 347 -35.49 -9.21 14.46
CA ARG A 347 -34.06 -9.08 14.79
C ARG A 347 -33.85 -8.93 16.29
N ASP A 348 -32.86 -9.65 16.83
CA ASP A 348 -32.47 -9.51 18.22
C ASP A 348 -31.93 -8.09 18.48
N SER A 349 -32.54 -7.40 19.44
CA SER A 349 -32.12 -6.04 19.84
C SER A 349 -30.68 -6.01 20.34
N ALA A 350 -30.18 -7.10 20.95
CA ALA A 350 -28.79 -7.21 21.37
C ALA A 350 -27.84 -7.28 20.18
N GLU A 351 -28.22 -7.99 19.11
CA GLU A 351 -27.46 -8.07 17.87
C GLU A 351 -27.43 -6.72 17.16
N VAL A 352 -28.58 -6.06 17.01
CA VAL A 352 -28.67 -4.73 16.37
C VAL A 352 -27.84 -3.70 17.13
N MET A 353 -27.92 -3.66 18.47
CA MET A 353 -27.10 -2.76 19.28
C MET A 353 -25.61 -3.01 19.08
N LYS A 354 -25.20 -4.29 19.07
CA LYS A 354 -23.81 -4.68 18.82
C LYS A 354 -23.33 -4.25 17.44
N SER A 355 -24.17 -4.35 16.41
CA SER A 355 -23.85 -3.87 15.06
C SER A 355 -23.64 -2.34 15.02
N ILE A 356 -24.41 -1.57 15.79
CA ILE A 356 -24.21 -0.11 15.94
C ILE A 356 -22.86 0.18 16.61
N GLU A 357 -22.55 -0.51 17.70
CA GLU A 357 -21.27 -0.35 18.41
C GLU A 357 -20.07 -0.68 17.50
N GLN A 358 -20.17 -1.73 16.70
CA GLN A 358 -19.16 -2.10 15.69
C GLN A 358 -19.06 -1.04 14.58
N GLY A 359 -20.19 -0.50 14.13
CA GLY A 359 -20.23 0.63 13.18
C GLY A 359 -19.57 1.89 13.74
N ALA A 360 -19.68 2.14 15.05
CA ALA A 360 -18.99 3.25 15.70
C ALA A 360 -17.47 3.07 15.73
N ALA A 361 -16.97 1.84 15.91
CA ALA A 361 -15.53 1.54 15.87
C ALA A 361 -14.89 1.86 14.50
N LEU A 362 -15.65 1.79 13.40
CA LEU A 362 -15.18 2.19 12.07
C LEU A 362 -14.78 3.68 12.01
N THR A 363 -15.47 4.53 12.77
CA THR A 363 -15.17 5.97 12.84
C THR A 363 -13.79 6.21 13.45
N ASN A 364 -13.43 5.44 14.48
CA ASN A 364 -12.08 5.48 15.06
C ASN A 364 -11.02 5.12 14.01
N VAL A 365 -11.27 4.11 13.17
CA VAL A 365 -10.34 3.72 12.10
C VAL A 365 -10.17 4.84 11.08
N LEU A 366 -11.26 5.51 10.69
CA LEU A 366 -11.20 6.64 9.77
C LEU A 366 -10.44 7.82 10.39
N GLU A 367 -10.68 8.13 11.66
CA GLU A 367 -9.96 9.17 12.39
C GLU A 367 -8.47 8.88 12.48
N THR A 368 -8.08 7.66 12.86
CA THR A 368 -6.69 7.21 12.81
C THR A 368 -6.10 7.34 11.41
N GLY A 369 -6.86 6.97 10.37
CA GLY A 369 -6.44 7.12 8.97
C GLY A 369 -6.14 8.57 8.58
N PHE A 370 -7.05 9.50 8.88
CA PHE A 370 -6.91 10.90 8.48
C PHE A 370 -5.97 11.71 9.38
N LEU A 371 -5.97 11.46 10.69
CA LEU A 371 -5.22 12.26 11.67
C LEU A 371 -3.82 11.71 11.97
N GLU A 372 -3.53 10.46 11.62
CA GLU A 372 -2.25 9.81 11.95
C GLU A 372 -1.55 9.26 10.71
N ILE A 373 -2.26 8.47 9.89
CA ILE A 373 -1.65 7.87 8.68
C ILE A 373 -1.36 8.95 7.63
N ALA A 374 -2.30 9.85 7.35
CA ALA A 374 -2.11 10.86 6.31
C ALA A 374 -0.92 11.81 6.58
N PRO A 375 -0.74 12.38 7.79
CA PRO A 375 0.45 13.17 8.11
C PRO A 375 1.76 12.36 7.97
N ALA A 376 1.79 11.11 8.44
CA ALA A 376 2.98 10.26 8.32
C ALA A 376 3.40 10.03 6.86
N VAL A 377 2.44 9.86 5.94
CA VAL A 377 2.73 9.75 4.50
C VAL A 377 3.29 11.05 3.94
N ILE A 378 2.76 12.21 4.37
CA ILE A 378 3.30 13.52 3.99
C ILE A 378 4.73 13.69 4.51
N ASP A 379 5.00 13.29 5.74
CA ASP A 379 6.33 13.40 6.33
C ASP A 379 7.36 12.53 5.61
N LEU A 380 6.98 11.32 5.20
CA LEU A 380 7.83 10.46 4.39
C LEU A 380 8.22 11.18 3.08
N PHE A 381 7.27 11.84 2.43
CA PHE A 381 7.52 12.61 1.22
C PHE A 381 8.42 13.83 1.48
N VAL A 382 8.13 14.60 2.53
CA VAL A 382 8.94 15.77 2.94
C VAL A 382 10.37 15.35 3.29
N ALA A 383 10.55 14.27 4.05
CA ALA A 383 11.85 13.73 4.42
C ALA A 383 12.62 13.28 3.18
N PHE A 384 11.95 12.62 2.22
CA PHE A 384 12.56 12.21 0.96
C PHE A 384 13.10 13.42 0.17
N VAL A 385 12.27 14.45 -0.01
CA VAL A 385 12.65 15.67 -0.74
C VAL A 385 13.76 16.42 -0.02
N LEU A 386 13.68 16.55 1.31
CA LEU A 386 14.68 17.25 2.11
C LEU A 386 16.04 16.56 2.03
N LEU A 387 16.09 15.24 2.22
CA LEU A 387 17.34 14.47 2.12
C LEU A 387 17.95 14.56 0.71
N TYR A 388 17.10 14.55 -0.32
CA TYR A 388 17.55 14.71 -1.70
C TYR A 388 18.22 16.07 -1.94
N VAL A 389 17.60 17.16 -1.46
CA VAL A 389 18.12 18.53 -1.66
C VAL A 389 19.35 18.82 -0.78
N LYS A 390 19.36 18.33 0.47
CA LYS A 390 20.38 18.72 1.47
C LYS A 390 21.64 17.87 1.46
N PHE A 391 21.54 16.56 1.19
CA PHE A 391 22.68 15.64 1.27
C PHE A 391 23.12 15.17 -0.11
N ASN A 392 22.39 14.21 -0.69
CA ASN A 392 22.62 13.67 -2.04
C ASN A 392 21.49 12.68 -2.40
N SER A 393 21.45 12.27 -3.67
CA SER A 393 20.61 11.18 -4.19
C SER A 393 20.71 9.88 -3.38
N LEU A 394 21.91 9.51 -2.95
CA LEU A 394 22.14 8.30 -2.15
C LEU A 394 21.42 8.30 -0.82
N ALA A 395 21.48 9.41 -0.09
CA ALA A 395 20.86 9.49 1.23
C ALA A 395 19.33 9.31 1.10
N ALA A 396 18.73 9.94 0.09
CA ALA A 396 17.31 9.80 -0.22
C ALA A 396 16.94 8.35 -0.63
N LEU A 397 17.75 7.71 -1.47
CA LEU A 397 17.51 6.32 -1.90
C LEU A 397 17.68 5.31 -0.76
N CYS A 398 18.71 5.44 0.07
CA CYS A 398 18.90 4.58 1.23
C CYS A 398 17.73 4.67 2.21
N MET A 399 17.24 5.90 2.47
CA MET A 399 16.05 6.11 3.31
C MET A 399 14.82 5.45 2.70
N LEU A 400 14.61 5.61 1.38
CA LEU A 400 13.48 5.00 0.69
C LEU A 400 13.54 3.47 0.72
N ILE A 401 14.71 2.88 0.48
CA ILE A 401 14.95 1.42 0.60
C ILE A 401 14.61 0.94 2.03
N ALA A 402 15.14 1.63 3.05
CA ALA A 402 14.89 1.25 4.44
C ALA A 402 13.41 1.30 4.79
N THR A 403 12.72 2.38 4.38
CA THR A 403 11.28 2.55 4.65
C THR A 403 10.43 1.50 3.94
N LEU A 404 10.67 1.25 2.65
CA LEU A 404 9.89 0.25 1.91
C LEU A 404 10.17 -1.19 2.40
N THR A 405 11.39 -1.48 2.83
CA THR A 405 11.74 -2.78 3.43
C THR A 405 11.02 -2.96 4.77
N PHE A 406 11.05 -1.93 5.63
CA PHE A 406 10.33 -1.93 6.90
C PHE A 406 8.82 -2.14 6.67
N LEU A 407 8.23 -1.38 5.75
CA LEU A 407 6.80 -1.48 5.45
C LEU A 407 6.42 -2.85 4.86
N SER A 408 7.30 -3.45 4.06
CA SER A 408 7.10 -4.80 3.53
C SER A 408 7.12 -5.86 4.64
N LEU A 409 8.07 -5.74 5.57
CA LEU A 409 8.18 -6.62 6.72
C LEU A 409 6.98 -6.48 7.66
N GLU A 410 6.55 -5.24 7.92
CA GLU A 410 5.40 -4.94 8.77
C GLU A 410 4.11 -5.57 8.20
N VAL A 411 3.89 -5.45 6.88
CA VAL A 411 2.74 -6.09 6.22
C VAL A 411 2.81 -7.62 6.30
N ALA A 412 4.00 -8.21 6.13
CA ALA A 412 4.18 -9.66 6.25
C ALA A 412 3.92 -10.15 7.69
N ALA A 413 4.50 -9.46 8.69
CA ALA A 413 4.35 -9.78 10.10
C ALA A 413 2.90 -9.59 10.58
N SER A 414 2.24 -8.50 10.17
CA SER A 414 0.84 -8.23 10.46
C SER A 414 -0.06 -9.36 9.96
N ARG A 415 0.12 -9.80 8.71
CA ARG A 415 -0.66 -10.91 8.14
C ARG A 415 -0.48 -12.23 8.89
N TRP A 416 0.74 -12.58 9.26
CA TRP A 416 0.99 -13.78 10.06
C TRP A 416 0.25 -13.75 11.40
N ASN A 417 0.09 -12.57 11.99
CA ASN A 417 -0.65 -12.41 13.24
C ASN A 417 -2.17 -12.37 13.08
N VAL A 418 -2.70 -12.01 11.91
CA VAL A 418 -4.16 -11.91 11.69
C VAL A 418 -4.85 -13.28 11.87
N ASP A 419 -4.30 -14.35 11.30
CA ASP A 419 -4.89 -15.69 11.42
C ASP A 419 -4.86 -16.20 12.86
N ASN A 420 -3.74 -15.96 13.57
CA ASN A 420 -3.60 -16.33 14.96
C ASN A 420 -4.62 -15.58 15.86
N ARG A 421 -4.84 -14.28 15.58
CA ARG A 421 -5.90 -13.50 16.24
C ARG A 421 -7.29 -14.04 15.92
N ARG A 422 -7.57 -14.42 14.67
CA ARG A 422 -8.87 -15.01 14.29
C ARG A 422 -9.14 -16.31 15.05
N GLN A 423 -8.13 -17.18 15.19
CA GLN A 423 -8.26 -18.43 15.95
C GLN A 423 -8.49 -18.17 17.44
N LEU A 424 -7.74 -17.24 18.03
CA LEU A 424 -7.91 -16.85 19.43
C LEU A 424 -9.33 -16.32 19.70
N THR A 425 -9.82 -15.38 18.89
CA THR A 425 -11.18 -14.85 19.04
C THR A 425 -12.26 -15.92 18.80
N LYS A 426 -12.03 -16.91 17.93
CA LYS A 426 -12.95 -18.05 17.76
C LYS A 426 -12.98 -18.94 19.01
N ALA A 427 -11.82 -19.24 19.60
CA ALA A 427 -11.73 -20.02 20.83
C ALA A 427 -12.39 -19.32 22.02
N GLU A 428 -12.16 -18.02 22.19
CA GLU A 428 -12.81 -17.20 23.23
C GLU A 428 -14.34 -17.23 23.13
N ARG A 429 -14.88 -17.17 21.90
CA ARG A 429 -16.33 -17.28 21.67
C ARG A 429 -16.87 -18.67 22.02
N GLY A 430 -16.11 -19.73 21.73
CA GLY A 430 -16.47 -21.09 22.11
C GLY A 430 -16.50 -21.27 23.62
N GLU A 431 -15.49 -20.76 24.33
CA GLU A 431 -15.44 -20.79 25.79
C GLU A 431 -16.61 -20.03 26.42
N ALA A 432 -16.91 -18.83 25.93
CA ALA A 432 -18.03 -18.03 26.43
C ALA A 432 -19.39 -18.70 26.25
N ARG A 433 -19.59 -19.49 25.18
CA ARG A 433 -20.83 -20.26 24.95
C ARG A 433 -20.98 -21.48 25.85
N VAL A 434 -19.88 -22.02 26.38
CA VAL A 434 -19.92 -23.16 27.33
C VAL A 434 -20.11 -22.67 28.76
N MET A 435 -19.68 -21.45 29.07
CA MET A 435 -19.79 -20.86 30.41
C MET A 435 -21.12 -20.18 30.71
N HIS A 436 -21.90 -19.81 29.69
CA HIS A 436 -23.21 -19.17 29.78
C HIS A 436 -24.28 -20.08 29.21
#